data_AF-A0AA38GJN3-F1
#
_entry.id   AF-A0AA38GJN3-F1
#
_cell.length_a   1.000
_cell.length_b   1.000
_cell.length_c   1.000
_cell.angle_alpha   90.00
_cell.angle_beta   90.00
_cell.angle_gamma   90.00
#
_symmetry.space_group_name_H-M   'P 1'
#
loop_
_entity.id
_entity.type
_entity.pdbx_description
1 polymer ?
#
loop_
_entity_poly.entity_id
_entity_poly.type
_entity_poly.pdbx_seq_one_letter_code
_entity_poly.pdbx_strand_id
1 'polypeptide(L)'
;HGFTRSPSDTNLYIKKVGIEIVILVLYVDDLVITGSSNNLVDDVKNDLKKSFDMTDLGLLHYCLGLEIWQKKNHIFVSQMKYAKTLLEKYG
;
A
#
# COMPACT_ATOMS: atom_id res chain seq x y z
N HIS A 1 -10.34 -3.48 -15.12
CA HIS A 1 -8.96 -3.15 -14.70
C HIS A 1 -7.96 -4.31 -14.71
N GLY A 2 -8.34 -5.57 -15.02
CA GLY A 2 -7.37 -6.66 -15.24
C GLY A 2 -6.66 -7.20 -13.97
N PHE A 3 -7.18 -6.89 -12.79
CA PHE A 3 -6.68 -7.42 -11.52
C PHE A 3 -7.31 -8.79 -11.22
N THR A 4 -6.51 -9.67 -10.63
CA THR A 4 -6.94 -10.94 -10.05
C THR A 4 -6.76 -10.88 -8.54
N ARG A 5 -7.79 -11.24 -7.78
CA ARG A 5 -7.72 -11.29 -6.31
C ARG A 5 -6.82 -12.45 -5.87
N SER A 6 -5.99 -12.21 -4.86
CA SER A 6 -5.15 -13.24 -4.27
C SER A 6 -6.01 -14.32 -3.59
N PRO A 7 -5.66 -15.60 -3.75
CA PRO A 7 -6.34 -16.69 -3.02
C PRO A 7 -6.00 -16.67 -1.52
N SER A 8 -4.87 -16.08 -1.13
CA SER A 8 -4.39 -16.08 0.26
C SER A 8 -4.86 -14.88 1.07
N ASP A 9 -5.27 -13.79 0.40
CA ASP A 9 -5.75 -12.57 1.05
C ASP A 9 -6.79 -11.89 0.17
N THR A 10 -8.03 -11.76 0.68
CA THR A 10 -9.15 -11.18 -0.06
C THR A 10 -9.01 -9.69 -0.33
N ASN A 11 -8.13 -9.00 0.40
CA ASN A 11 -7.85 -7.59 0.22
C ASN A 11 -6.71 -7.32 -0.75
N LEU A 12 -5.99 -8.36 -1.18
CA LEU A 12 -4.85 -8.26 -2.08
C LEU A 12 -5.25 -8.59 -3.52
N TYR A 13 -4.90 -7.70 -4.44
CA TYR A 13 -5.19 -7.79 -5.87
C TYR A 13 -3.89 -7.67 -6.66
N ILE A 14 -3.73 -8.51 -7.68
CA ILE A 14 -2.52 -8.57 -8.50
C ILE A 14 -2.92 -8.36 -9.96
N LYS A 15 -2.28 -7.41 -10.64
CA LYS A 15 -2.35 -7.23 -12.09
C LYS A 15 -0.98 -7.53 -12.66
N LYS A 16 -0.93 -8.40 -13.67
CA LYS A 16 0.29 -8.69 -14.44
C LYS A 16 0.20 -8.04 -15.81
N VAL A 17 1.24 -7.35 -16.24
CA VAL A 17 1.34 -6.71 -17.55
C VAL A 17 2.69 -7.10 -18.16
N GLY A 18 2.69 -8.15 -18.99
CA GLY A 18 3.93 -8.78 -19.46
C GLY A 18 4.73 -9.35 -18.29
N ILE A 19 5.97 -8.86 -18.11
CA ILE A 19 6.84 -9.24 -16.98
C ILE A 19 6.61 -8.38 -15.73
N GLU A 20 5.89 -7.28 -15.86
CA GLU A 20 5.66 -6.32 -14.79
C GLU A 20 4.44 -6.72 -13.95
N ILE A 21 4.47 -6.34 -12.67
CA ILE A 21 3.38 -6.60 -11.72
C ILE A 21 2.99 -5.31 -11.00
N VAL A 22 1.68 -5.17 -10.75
CA VAL A 22 1.14 -4.24 -9.77
C VAL A 22 0.37 -5.02 -8.73
N ILE A 23 0.63 -4.70 -7.47
CA ILE A 23 -0.06 -5.22 -6.31
C ILE A 23 -0.83 -4.06 -5.69
N LEU A 24 -2.11 -4.31 -5.45
CA LEU A 24 -3.03 -3.39 -4.80
C LEU A 24 -3.58 -4.08 -3.56
N VAL A 25 -3.45 -3.42 -2.41
CA VAL A 25 -3.98 -3.91 -1.13
C VAL A 25 -4.99 -2.89 -0.63
N LEU A 26 -6.20 -3.38 -0.34
CA LEU A 26 -7.26 -2.59 0.27
C LEU A 26 -7.18 -2.69 1.79
N TYR A 27 -7.15 -1.54 2.46
CA TYR A 27 -7.25 -1.49 3.92
C TYR A 27 -8.21 -0.39 4.34
N VAL A 28 -9.45 -0.77 4.64
CA VAL A 28 -10.53 0.16 5.01
C VAL A 28 -10.66 1.25 3.93
N ASP A 29 -10.35 2.51 4.27
CA ASP A 29 -10.43 3.66 3.36
C ASP A 29 -9.15 3.88 2.55
N ASP A 30 -8.06 3.18 2.89
CA ASP A 30 -6.74 3.35 2.28
C ASP A 30 -6.44 2.26 1.23
N LEU A 31 -5.81 2.70 0.14
CA LEU A 31 -5.31 1.86 -0.94
C LEU A 31 -3.78 1.89 -0.94
N VAL A 32 -3.16 0.74 -0.68
CA VAL A 32 -1.71 0.57 -0.85
C VAL A 32 -1.46 0.01 -2.24
N ILE A 33 -0.72 0.75 -3.05
CA ILE A 33 -0.37 0.36 -4.42
C ILE A 33 1.15 0.28 -4.53
N THR A 34 1.64 -0.86 -5.00
CA THR A 34 3.06 -1.09 -5.27
C THR A 34 3.24 -1.91 -6.54
N GLY A 35 4.43 -1.95 -7.10
CA GLY A 35 4.68 -2.68 -8.34
C GLY A 35 6.15 -2.66 -8.73
N SER A 36 6.48 -3.42 -9.77
CA SER A 36 7.83 -3.50 -10.31
C SER A 36 8.22 -2.30 -11.20
N SER A 37 7.24 -1.51 -11.65
CA SER A 37 7.44 -0.33 -12.50
C SER A 37 6.64 0.86 -11.97
N ASN A 38 7.34 1.98 -11.72
CA ASN A 38 6.70 3.22 -11.27
C ASN A 38 5.67 3.74 -12.28
N ASN A 39 5.97 3.67 -13.58
CA ASN A 39 5.02 4.09 -14.63
C ASN A 39 3.72 3.30 -14.54
N LEU A 40 3.81 1.97 -14.33
CA LEU A 40 2.64 1.12 -14.24
C LEU A 40 1.83 1.37 -12.95
N VAL A 41 2.52 1.69 -11.85
CA VAL A 41 1.88 2.13 -10.61
C VAL A 41 1.15 3.45 -10.81
N ASP A 42 1.77 4.43 -11.48
CA ASP A 42 1.18 5.74 -11.75
C ASP A 42 -0.02 5.64 -12.70
N ASP A 43 0.04 4.78 -13.71
CA ASP A 43 -1.10 4.50 -14.59
C ASP A 43 -2.28 3.92 -13.80
N VAL A 44 -2.04 2.95 -12.91
CA VAL A 44 -3.08 2.38 -12.05
C VAL A 44 -3.65 3.42 -11.10
N LYS A 45 -2.80 4.26 -10.47
CA LYS A 45 -3.25 5.36 -9.63
C LYS A 45 -4.15 6.32 -10.40
N ASN A 46 -3.77 6.69 -11.61
CA ASN A 46 -4.54 7.61 -12.46
C ASN A 46 -5.87 6.99 -12.91
N ASP A 47 -5.90 5.71 -13.23
CA ASP A 47 -7.14 5.01 -13.59
C ASP A 47 -8.12 4.93 -12.42
N LEU A 48 -7.62 4.68 -11.21
CA LEU A 48 -8.44 4.67 -10.00
C LEU A 48 -8.95 6.08 -9.68
N LYS A 49 -8.14 7.12 -9.83
CA LYS A 49 -8.54 8.54 -9.63
C LYS A 49 -9.68 8.99 -10.54
N LYS A 50 -9.82 8.39 -11.73
CA LYS A 50 -10.94 8.68 -12.64
C LYS A 50 -12.25 8.05 -12.18
N SER A 51 -12.18 6.95 -11.42
CA SER A 51 -13.33 6.13 -11.05
C SER A 51 -13.77 6.35 -9.60
N PHE A 52 -12.85 6.82 -8.74
CA PHE A 52 -13.06 7.01 -7.32
C PHE A 52 -12.51 8.37 -6.88
N ASP A 53 -13.19 9.02 -5.95
CA ASP A 53 -12.66 10.21 -5.28
C ASP A 53 -11.53 9.77 -4.34
N MET A 54 -10.29 9.95 -4.79
CA MET A 54 -9.11 9.48 -4.08
C MET A 54 -7.98 10.50 -4.16
N THR A 55 -7.28 10.63 -3.04
CA THR A 55 -6.09 11.47 -2.94
C THR A 55 -4.85 10.57 -2.88
N ASP A 56 -3.82 10.92 -3.63
CA ASP A 56 -2.53 10.24 -3.52
C ASP A 56 -1.78 10.80 -2.31
N LEU A 57 -1.60 9.96 -1.30
CA LEU A 57 -0.88 10.31 -0.06
C LEU A 57 0.65 10.20 -0.21
N GLY A 58 1.13 9.75 -1.37
CA GLY A 58 2.55 9.56 -1.64
C GLY A 58 3.06 8.22 -1.16
N LEU A 59 4.26 8.22 -0.55
CA LEU A 59 4.87 6.99 -0.04
C LEU A 59 4.14 6.51 1.22
N LEU A 60 3.99 5.20 1.34
CA LEU A 60 3.44 4.57 2.53
C LEU A 60 4.32 4.88 3.75
N HIS A 61 3.75 5.64 4.70
CA HIS A 61 4.40 5.98 5.96
C HIS A 61 3.84 5.21 7.15
N TYR A 62 2.55 4.84 7.11
CA TYR A 62 1.91 4.07 8.18
C TYR A 62 0.96 3.03 7.60
N CYS A 63 0.98 1.81 8.15
CA CYS A 63 0.04 0.74 7.80
C CYS A 63 -0.11 -0.22 8.98
N LEU A 64 -1.33 -0.54 9.41
CA LEU A 64 -1.60 -1.48 10.52
C LEU A 64 -0.83 -1.18 11.83
N GLY A 65 -0.61 0.09 12.15
CA GLY A 65 0.19 0.50 13.32
C GLY A 65 1.71 0.32 13.14
N LEU A 66 2.16 -0.11 11.96
CA LEU A 66 3.54 -0.06 11.52
C LEU A 66 3.86 1.33 11.00
N GLU A 67 4.98 1.88 11.43
CA GLU A 67 5.64 3.04 10.87
C GLU A 67 6.69 2.58 9.85
N ILE A 68 6.62 3.12 8.64
CA ILE A 68 7.40 2.67 7.49
C ILE A 68 8.22 3.84 6.97
N TRP A 69 9.53 3.62 6.87
CA TRP A 69 10.51 4.56 6.37
C TRP A 69 11.18 3.99 5.13
N GLN A 70 10.84 4.53 3.97
CA GLN A 70 11.33 4.06 2.68
C GLN A 70 12.49 4.94 2.23
N LYS A 71 13.67 4.33 2.04
CA LYS A 71 14.82 4.95 1.37
C LYS A 71 15.14 4.17 0.10
N LYS A 72 15.95 4.78 -0.77
CA LYS A 72 16.31 4.24 -2.09
C LYS A 72 16.69 2.74 -2.10
N ASN A 73 17.39 2.27 -1.06
CA ASN A 73 17.93 0.91 -1.00
C ASN A 73 17.43 0.10 0.20
N HIS A 74 16.57 0.65 1.05
CA HIS A 74 16.10 -0.06 2.24
C HIS A 74 14.75 0.47 2.71
N ILE A 75 13.98 -0.43 3.31
CA ILE A 75 12.75 -0.12 4.00
C ILE A 75 12.99 -0.43 5.48
N PHE A 76 12.79 0.56 6.34
CA PHE A 76 12.81 0.39 7.78
C PHE A 76 11.37 0.39 8.30
N VAL A 77 11.05 -0.58 9.17
CA VAL A 77 9.72 -0.77 9.73
C VAL A 77 9.81 -0.78 11.25
N SER A 78 8.96 -0.01 11.91
CA SER A 78 8.93 0.15 13.37
C SER A 78 7.51 0.11 13.91
N GLN A 79 7.32 -0.41 15.12
CA GLN A 79 6.06 -0.29 15.88
C GLN A 79 6.23 0.58 17.14
N MET A 80 7.33 1.33 17.24
CA MET A 80 7.67 2.07 18.47
C MET A 80 6.54 3.02 18.91
N LYS A 81 5.93 3.74 17.95
CA LYS A 81 4.80 4.65 18.24
C LYS A 81 3.58 3.89 18.78
N TYR A 82 3.22 2.77 18.16
CA TYR A 82 2.13 1.91 18.62
C TYR A 82 2.39 1.36 20.03
N ALA A 83 3.59 0.82 20.27
CA ALA A 83 4.00 0.30 21.58
C ALA A 83 3.93 1.39 22.66
N LYS A 84 4.40 2.61 22.36
CA LYS A 84 4.33 3.74 23.27
C LYS A 84 2.88 4.13 23.59
N THR A 85 2.02 4.23 22.58
CA THR A 85 0.59 4.52 22.79
C THR A 85 -0.11 3.44 23.61
N LEU A 86 0.28 2.17 23.45
CA LEU A 86 -0.25 1.07 24.26
C LEU A 86 0.13 1.23 25.73
N LEU A 87 1.40 1.55 26.02
CA LEU A 87 1.87 1.80 27.38
C LEU A 87 1.20 3.03 28.01
N GLU A 88 1.02 4.12 27.27
CA GLU A 88 0.33 5.32 27.78
C GLU A 88 -1.15 5.05 28.09
N LYS A 89 -1.79 4.11 27.39
CA LYS A 89 -3.21 3.81 27.55
C LYS A 89 -3.51 2.76 28.63
N TYR A 90 -2.58 1.83 28.87
CA TYR A 90 -2.82 0.66 29.72
C TYR A 90 -1.72 0.38 30.77
N GLY A 91 -0.62 1.13 30.75
CA GLY A 91 0.43 1.08 31.78
C GLY A 91 0.13 2.04 32.92
#